data_AF-A0AAV4MQF3-F1
#
_entry.id   AF-A0AAV4MQF3-F1
#
_cell.length_a   1.000
_cell.length_b   1.000
_cell.length_c   1.000
_cell.angle_alpha   90.00
_cell.angle_beta   90.00
_cell.angle_gamma   90.00
#
_symmetry.space_group_name_H-M   'P 1'
#
loop_
_entity.id
_entity.type
_entity.pdbx_description
1 polymer ?
#
loop_
_entity_poly.entity_id
_entity_poly.type
_entity_poly.pdbx_seq_one_letter_code
_entity_poly.pdbx_strand_id
1 'polypeptide(L)'
;MKHAETLNKKALFEVRSSQSEITTKMETAQEVHEHLQLLKTLTDEELKDGYIIKENVLYIQKGSRELIVVLQAIELEVVRGIPSKGHFVV
;
A
#
# COMPACT_ATOMS: atom_id res chain seq x y z
N MET A 1 -34.20 -8.32 -0.85
CA MET A 1 -33.00 -8.00 -1.66
C MET A 1 -32.31 -6.68 -1.30
N LYS A 2 -33.03 -5.58 -1.00
CA LYS A 2 -32.41 -4.26 -0.69
C LYS A 2 -31.35 -4.27 0.43
N HIS A 3 -31.51 -5.09 1.47
CA HIS A 3 -30.53 -5.18 2.57
C HIS A 3 -29.17 -5.75 2.16
N ALA A 4 -29.13 -6.72 1.25
CA ALA A 4 -27.89 -7.32 0.77
C ALA A 4 -27.07 -6.31 -0.07
N GLU A 5 -27.75 -5.53 -0.90
CA GLU A 5 -27.12 -4.47 -1.70
C GLU A 5 -26.57 -3.33 -0.83
N THR A 6 -27.29 -2.92 0.21
CA THR A 6 -26.82 -1.89 1.15
C THR A 6 -25.60 -2.37 1.95
N LEU A 7 -25.61 -3.62 2.42
CA LEU A 7 -24.45 -4.21 3.12
C LEU A 7 -23.23 -4.33 2.20
N ASN A 8 -23.43 -4.73 0.94
CA ASN A 8 -22.34 -4.81 -0.05
C ASN A 8 -21.74 -3.43 -0.33
N LYS A 9 -22.58 -2.41 -0.56
CA LYS A 9 -22.11 -1.02 -0.77
C LYS A 9 -21.34 -0.47 0.43
N LYS A 10 -21.81 -0.73 1.64
CA LYS A 10 -21.13 -0.32 2.88
C LYS A 10 -19.76 -1.00 3.02
N ALA A 11 -19.70 -2.31 2.79
CA ALA A 11 -18.45 -3.06 2.85
C ALA A 11 -17.43 -2.57 1.80
N LEU A 12 -17.88 -2.30 0.56
CA LEU A 12 -17.02 -1.73 -0.49
C LEU A 12 -16.52 -0.33 -0.12
N PHE A 13 -17.35 0.50 0.50
CA PHE A 13 -16.96 1.82 0.98
C PHE A 13 -15.90 1.73 2.09
N GLU A 14 -16.10 0.87 3.08
CA GLU A 14 -15.14 0.65 4.18
C GLU A 14 -13.79 0.11 3.67
N VAL A 15 -13.80 -0.84 2.72
CA VAL A 15 -12.58 -1.36 2.09
C VAL A 15 -11.83 -0.25 1.34
N ARG A 16 -12.55 0.56 0.56
CA ARG A 16 -11.94 1.67 -0.19
C ARG A 16 -11.38 2.75 0.75
N SER A 17 -12.08 3.04 1.84
CA SER A 17 -11.63 3.98 2.87
C SER A 17 -10.37 3.47 3.56
N SER A 18 -10.34 2.19 3.95
CA SER A 18 -9.17 1.54 4.55
C SER A 18 -7.97 1.53 3.61
N GLN A 19 -8.19 1.24 2.32
CA GLN A 19 -7.12 1.26 1.33
C GLN A 19 -6.54 2.67 1.16
N SER A 20 -7.38 3.70 1.08
CA SER A 20 -6.93 5.09 1.01
C SER A 20 -6.10 5.47 2.24
N GLU A 21 -6.54 5.09 3.44
CA GLU A 21 -5.83 5.41 4.68
C GLU A 21 -4.46 4.73 4.74
N ILE A 22 -4.38 3.47 4.32
CA ILE A 22 -3.11 2.73 4.23
C ILE A 22 -2.19 3.38 3.21
N THR A 23 -2.69 3.75 2.01
CA THR A 23 -1.88 4.44 0.99
C THR A 23 -1.32 5.76 1.52
N THR A 24 -2.13 6.59 2.18
CA THR A 24 -1.65 7.86 2.76
C THR A 24 -0.58 7.63 3.83
N LYS A 25 -0.78 6.67 4.74
CA LYS A 25 0.24 6.34 5.76
C LYS A 25 1.54 5.87 5.13
N MET A 26 1.46 5.08 4.06
CA MET A 26 2.61 4.62 3.30
C MET A 26 3.34 5.77 2.61
N GLU A 27 2.61 6.67 1.96
CA GLU A 27 3.18 7.86 1.32
C GLU A 27 3.95 8.70 2.34
N THR A 28 3.32 9.07 3.46
CA THR A 28 3.96 9.88 4.52
C THR A 28 5.18 9.19 5.12
N ALA A 29 5.10 7.89 5.42
CA ALA A 29 6.22 7.16 5.99
C ALA A 29 7.41 7.09 5.01
N GLN A 30 7.13 6.91 3.72
CA GLN A 30 8.16 6.93 2.69
C GLN A 30 8.66 8.36 2.39
N GLU A 31 7.87 9.39 2.67
CA GLU A 31 8.25 10.81 2.55
C GLU A 31 9.36 11.18 3.53
N VAL A 32 9.21 10.78 4.79
CA VAL A 32 10.18 11.09 5.85
C VAL A 32 11.45 10.24 5.80
N HIS A 33 11.49 9.19 4.98
CA HIS A 33 12.61 8.26 4.91
C HIS A 33 13.55 8.60 3.75
N GLU A 34 14.68 9.26 4.05
CA GLU A 34 15.64 9.81 3.10
C GLU A 34 16.09 8.81 2.01
N HIS A 35 16.37 7.55 2.39
CA HIS A 35 16.79 6.54 1.42
C HIS A 35 15.68 6.16 0.42
N LEU A 36 14.41 6.16 0.86
CA LEU A 36 13.29 5.87 -0.05
C LEU A 36 12.95 7.07 -0.92
N GLN A 37 13.14 8.29 -0.42
CA GLN A 37 13.06 9.50 -1.23
C GLN A 37 14.11 9.51 -2.35
N LEU A 38 15.37 9.18 -2.01
CA LEU A 38 16.43 9.04 -3.00
C LEU A 38 16.06 7.98 -4.05
N LEU A 39 15.56 6.82 -3.63
CA LEU A 39 15.09 5.78 -4.57
C LEU A 39 13.93 6.26 -5.45
N LYS A 40 13.00 7.06 -4.91
CA LYS A 40 11.90 7.64 -5.70
C LYS A 40 12.42 8.59 -6.76
N THR A 41 13.31 9.53 -6.40
CA THR A 41 13.94 10.44 -7.37
C THR A 41 14.67 9.68 -8.47
N LEU A 42 15.47 8.68 -8.08
CA LEU A 42 16.21 7.84 -9.02
C LEU A 42 15.28 7.01 -9.93
N THR A 43 14.14 6.53 -9.41
CA THR A 43 13.16 5.76 -10.20
C THR A 43 12.39 6.64 -11.19
N ASP A 44 12.13 7.91 -10.84
CA ASP A 44 11.52 8.91 -11.72
C ASP A 44 12.48 9.31 -12.85
N GLU A 45 13.78 9.40 -12.54
CA GLU A 45 14.87 9.75 -13.47
C GLU A 45 15.49 8.57 -14.23
N GLU A 46 14.77 7.43 -14.35
CA GLU A 46 15.13 6.29 -15.22
C GLU A 46 16.12 5.24 -14.63
N LEU A 47 16.06 4.94 -13.34
CA LEU A 47 16.60 3.68 -12.77
C LEU A 47 15.50 2.65 -12.56
N LYS A 48 15.27 1.76 -13.54
CA LYS A 48 14.30 0.66 -13.42
C LYS A 48 14.96 -0.68 -13.15
N ASP A 49 15.47 -0.82 -11.93
CA ASP A 49 15.86 -2.11 -11.32
C ASP A 49 14.62 -2.84 -10.74
N GLY A 50 13.54 -2.87 -11.52
CA GLY A 50 12.25 -3.39 -11.07
C GLY A 50 11.53 -2.50 -10.05
N TYR A 51 11.93 -1.24 -9.83
CA TYR A 51 11.18 -0.29 -9.00
C TYR A 51 10.16 0.50 -9.83
N ILE A 52 8.99 0.76 -9.26
CA ILE A 52 7.92 1.58 -9.85
C ILE A 52 7.29 2.47 -8.78
N ILE A 53 6.84 3.66 -9.19
CA ILE A 53 6.09 4.58 -8.33
C ILE A 53 4.65 4.62 -8.79
N LYS A 54 3.71 4.46 -7.85
CA LYS A 54 2.27 4.63 -8.09
C LYS A 54 1.66 5.39 -6.91
N GLU A 55 0.87 6.42 -7.21
CA GLU A 55 0.24 7.26 -6.18
C GLU A 55 1.28 7.75 -5.14
N ASN A 56 2.45 8.20 -5.62
CA ASN A 56 3.61 8.58 -4.80
C ASN A 56 4.17 7.51 -3.85
N VAL A 57 3.71 6.26 -3.94
CA VAL A 57 4.22 5.14 -3.16
C VAL A 57 5.18 4.30 -4.01
N LEU A 58 6.29 3.89 -3.42
CA LEU A 58 7.31 3.04 -4.06
C LEU A 58 6.93 1.56 -3.97
N TYR A 59 7.04 0.86 -5.10
CA TYR A 59 6.82 -0.58 -5.25
C TYR A 59 8.01 -1.24 -5.95
N ILE A 60 8.15 -2.55 -5.74
CA ILE A 60 9.04 -3.44 -6.48
C ILE A 60 8.19 -4.36 -7.37
N GLN A 61 8.42 -4.30 -8.67
CA GLN A 61 7.93 -5.22 -9.67
C GLN A 61 8.77 -6.51 -9.66
N LYS A 62 8.14 -7.62 -9.26
CA LYS A 62 8.69 -8.97 -9.36
C LYS A 62 7.87 -9.78 -10.38
N GLY A 63 8.36 -9.84 -11.61
CA GLY A 63 7.63 -10.47 -12.72
C GLY A 63 6.31 -9.74 -13.00
N SER A 64 5.19 -10.45 -12.89
CA SER A 64 3.84 -9.87 -13.06
C SER A 64 3.24 -9.30 -11.78
N ARG A 65 3.95 -9.36 -10.64
CA ARG A 65 3.45 -8.90 -9.34
C ARG A 65 4.15 -7.61 -8.91
N GLU A 66 3.41 -6.79 -8.19
CA GLU A 66 3.89 -5.53 -7.61
C GLU A 66 3.84 -5.67 -6.09
N LEU A 67 4.98 -5.45 -5.43
CA LEU A 67 5.12 -5.54 -3.98
C LEU A 67 5.40 -4.14 -3.45
N ILE A 68 4.58 -3.68 -2.51
CA ILE A 68 4.78 -2.38 -1.87
C ILE A 68 6.04 -2.41 -1.00
N VAL A 69 6.86 -1.35 -1.07
CA VAL A 69 8.04 -1.21 -0.21
C VAL A 69 7.60 -0.65 1.14
N VAL A 70 7.59 -1.50 2.17
CA VAL A 70 7.21 -1.12 3.53
C VAL A 70 8.47 -0.88 4.36
N LEU A 71 8.48 0.22 5.10
CA LEU A 71 9.51 0.50 6.09
C LEU A 71 9.28 -0.37 7.34
N GLN A 72 10.34 -0.97 7.87
CA GLN A 72 10.26 -1.82 9.07
C GLN A 72 9.57 -1.11 10.25
N ALA A 73 9.76 0.21 10.39
CA ALA A 73 9.14 1.02 11.45
C ALA A 73 7.61 1.07 11.39
N ILE A 74 7.01 0.94 10.21
CA ILE A 74 5.55 0.98 10.00
C ILE A 74 4.97 -0.37 9.56
N GLU A 75 5.81 -1.40 9.44
CA GLU A 75 5.41 -2.74 9.04
C GLU A 75 4.29 -3.29 9.93
N LEU A 76 4.41 -3.11 11.24
CA LEU A 76 3.42 -3.57 12.21
C LEU A 76 2.06 -2.85 12.04
N GLU A 77 2.07 -1.55 11.72
CA GLU A 77 0.87 -0.76 11.51
C GLU A 77 0.18 -1.12 10.20
N VAL A 78 0.96 -1.37 9.15
CA VAL A 78 0.45 -1.85 7.85
C VAL A 78 -0.16 -3.24 8.01
N VAL A 79 0.54 -4.18 8.66
CA VAL A 79 0.03 -5.54 8.90
C VAL A 79 -1.23 -5.53 9.78
N ARG A 80 -1.28 -4.68 10.81
CA ARG A 80 -2.48 -4.51 11.65
C ARG A 80 -3.63 -3.81 10.93
N GLY A 81 -3.31 -2.92 9.99
CA GLY A 81 -4.28 -2.14 9.22
C GLY A 81 -4.94 -2.95 8.09
N ILE A 82 -4.31 -4.05 7.66
CA ILE A 82 -4.95 -5.02 6.76
C ILE A 82 -6.12 -5.66 7.52
N PRO A 83 -7.38 -5.45 7.11
CA PRO A 83 -8.50 -6.13 7.74
C PRO A 83 -8.24 -7.62 7.57
N SER A 84 -8.12 -8.35 8.68
CA SER A 84 -7.97 -9.81 8.72
C SER A 84 -9.24 -10.50 8.25
N LYS A 85 -9.69 -10.24 7.02
CA LYS A 85 -10.71 -11.05 6.34
C LYS A 85 -10.00 -12.27 5.75
N GLY A 86 -9.59 -13.14 6.65
CA GLY A 86 -8.78 -14.32 6.39
C GLY A 86 -7.75 -14.45 7.49
N HIS A 87 -7.98 -15.40 8.42
CA HIS A 87 -6.91 -15.89 9.27
C HIS A 87 -5.78 -16.39 8.38
N PHE A 88 -4.72 -15.59 8.22
CA PHE A 88 -3.44 -16.13 7.80
C PHE A 88 -2.72 -16.52 9.08
N VAL A 89 -2.83 -17.80 9.41
CA VAL A 89 -1.96 -18.44 10.41
C VAL A 89 -0.56 -18.38 9.83
N VAL A 90 0.36 -17.76 10.60
CA VAL A 90 1.82 -17.83 10.37
C VAL A 90 2.31 -19.22 10.72
#